data_AF-D3ID09-F1
#
_entry.id   AF-D3ID09-F1
#
_cell.length_a   1.000
_cell.length_b   1.000
_cell.length_c   1.000
_cell.angle_alpha   90.00
_cell.angle_beta   90.00
_cell.angle_gamma   90.00
#
_symmetry.space_group_name_H-M   'P 1'
#
loop_
_entity.id
_entity.type
_entity.pdbx_description
1 polymer ?
#
loop_
_entity_poly.entity_id
_entity_poly.type
_entity_poly.pdbx_seq_one_letter_code
_entity_poly.pdbx_strand_id
1 'polypeptide(L)'
;MVSKELGNQIEIIFMAIVNNKKLVLLLLFFICFISGFSATKQTKIYIFGVATSFKDSTLYITEIQEISNAYIDSKTKFLVERDNYSYQLRDYLKAIGEQTPTVSTIFATEKKDIEKKYLVIKKKYLDPGLYQIKQIDNTSFIFKPITPTTIE
;
A
#
# COMPACT_ATOMS: atom_id res chain seq x y z
N MET A 1 -17.13 48.01 18.41
CA MET A 1 -18.56 47.73 18.63
C MET A 1 -18.97 46.42 17.97
N VAL A 2 -18.74 46.25 16.66
CA VAL A 2 -19.06 45.02 15.88
C VAL A 2 -18.47 43.72 16.45
N SER A 3 -17.23 43.73 16.94
CA SER A 3 -16.57 42.53 17.50
C SER A 3 -17.24 42.00 18.78
N LYS A 4 -17.83 42.88 19.60
CA LYS A 4 -18.49 42.50 20.86
C LYS A 4 -19.86 41.87 20.61
N GLU A 5 -20.54 42.36 19.58
CA GLU A 5 -21.84 41.87 19.15
C GLU A 5 -21.73 40.49 18.48
N LEU A 6 -20.70 40.30 17.65
CA LEU A 6 -20.37 39.01 17.05
C LEU A 6 -20.03 37.96 18.09
N GLY A 7 -19.21 38.31 19.10
CA GLY A 7 -18.88 37.39 20.20
C GLY A 7 -20.12 36.96 21.00
N ASN A 8 -21.07 37.87 21.21
CA ASN A 8 -22.30 37.58 21.92
C ASN A 8 -23.25 36.67 21.13
N GLN A 9 -23.31 36.84 19.80
CA GLN A 9 -24.07 35.95 18.92
C GLN A 9 -23.51 34.52 18.92
N ILE A 10 -22.18 34.38 18.97
CA ILE A 10 -21.50 33.08 19.04
C ILE A 10 -21.83 32.35 20.35
N GLU A 11 -21.81 33.05 21.49
CA GLU A 11 -22.19 32.52 22.81
C GLU A 11 -23.64 32.00 22.84
N ILE A 12 -24.57 32.76 22.27
CA ILE A 12 -26.00 32.37 22.21
C ILE A 12 -26.18 31.10 21.37
N ILE A 13 -25.54 31.03 20.21
CA ILE A 13 -25.60 29.86 19.33
C ILE A 13 -24.95 28.64 20.02
N PHE A 14 -23.82 28.83 20.70
CA PHE A 14 -23.15 27.77 21.45
C PHE A 14 -24.05 27.21 22.56
N MET A 15 -24.66 28.08 23.36
CA MET A 15 -25.62 27.71 24.41
C MET A 15 -26.81 26.93 23.82
N ALA A 16 -27.37 27.37 22.68
CA ALA A 16 -28.49 26.69 22.02
C ALA A 16 -28.13 25.28 21.52
N ILE A 17 -26.90 25.09 21.02
CA ILE A 17 -26.40 23.78 20.58
C ILE A 17 -26.21 22.84 21.77
N VAL A 18 -25.54 23.29 22.83
CA VAL A 18 -25.23 22.47 24.02
C VAL A 18 -26.49 22.04 24.77
N ASN A 19 -27.51 22.89 24.81
CA ASN A 19 -28.75 22.58 25.53
C ASN A 19 -29.66 21.57 24.79
N ASN A 20 -29.39 21.31 23.49
CA ASN A 20 -30.18 20.39 22.69
C ASN A 20 -29.47 19.03 22.56
N LYS A 21 -29.89 18.06 23.38
CA LYS A 21 -29.31 16.70 23.43
C LYS A 21 -29.23 16.00 22.07
N LYS A 22 -30.15 16.27 21.13
CA LYS A 22 -30.10 15.71 19.76
C LYS A 22 -28.99 16.34 18.91
N LEU A 23 -28.79 17.65 19.04
CA LEU A 23 -27.71 18.36 18.34
C LEU A 23 -26.35 17.99 18.92
N VAL A 24 -26.24 17.87 20.25
CA VAL A 24 -25.02 17.37 20.91
C VAL A 24 -24.68 15.97 20.44
N LEU A 25 -25.67 15.06 20.37
CA LEU A 25 -25.47 13.68 19.91
C LEU A 25 -25.05 13.62 18.43
N LEU A 26 -25.64 14.46 17.57
CA LEU A 26 -25.27 14.56 16.15
C LEU A 26 -23.82 15.06 15.97
N LEU A 27 -23.39 16.01 16.80
CA LEU A 27 -22.04 16.59 16.77
C LEU A 27 -21.00 15.57 17.25
N LEU A 28 -21.32 14.79 18.29
CA LEU A 28 -20.53 13.63 18.73
C LEU A 28 -20.40 12.55 17.65
N PHE A 29 -21.49 12.26 16.92
CA PHE A 29 -21.46 11.32 15.81
C PHE A 29 -20.56 11.81 14.66
N PHE A 30 -20.57 13.11 14.38
CA PHE A 30 -19.71 13.73 13.36
C PHE A 30 -18.22 13.69 13.75
N ILE A 31 -17.88 13.90 15.02
CA ILE A 31 -16.49 13.83 15.53
C ILE A 31 -15.93 12.40 15.40
N CYS A 32 -16.74 11.36 15.60
CA CYS A 32 -16.31 9.98 15.42
C CYS A 32 -16.00 9.58 13.97
N PHE A 33 -16.50 10.33 12.96
CA PHE A 33 -16.22 10.05 11.55
C PHE A 33 -14.87 10.57 11.06
N ILE A 34 -14.23 11.50 11.79
CA ILE A 34 -13.00 12.17 11.32
C ILE A 34 -11.72 11.37 11.63
N SER A 35 -11.81 10.21 12.29
CA SER A 35 -10.66 9.35 12.60
C SER A 35 -10.20 8.50 11.40
N GLY A 36 -10.02 9.11 10.23
CA GLY A 36 -9.59 8.46 8.99
C GLY A 36 -8.19 8.81 8.50
N PHE A 37 -7.54 9.85 9.03
CA PHE A 37 -6.21 10.22 8.56
C PHE A 37 -5.20 9.15 8.92
N SER A 38 -4.66 8.49 7.90
CA SER A 38 -3.54 7.58 8.07
C SER A 38 -2.24 8.33 7.85
N ALA A 39 -1.40 8.38 8.87
CA ALA A 39 -0.06 8.94 8.72
C ALA A 39 0.80 7.93 7.95
N THR A 40 1.29 8.31 6.77
CA THR A 40 2.26 7.51 6.04
C THR A 40 3.65 7.73 6.61
N LYS A 41 4.41 6.66 6.85
CA LYS A 41 5.80 6.70 7.30
C LYS A 41 6.71 6.20 6.19
N GLN A 42 7.74 6.98 5.86
CA GLN A 42 8.81 6.52 4.99
C GLN A 42 9.72 5.53 5.75
N THR A 43 10.01 4.39 5.15
CA THR A 43 10.82 3.34 5.75
C THR A 43 11.48 2.46 4.68
N LYS A 44 12.52 1.77 5.12
CA LYS A 44 13.14 0.69 4.38
C LYS A 44 12.24 -0.54 4.37
N ILE A 45 12.14 -1.19 3.21
CA ILE A 45 11.45 -2.46 3.03
C ILE A 45 12.29 -3.42 2.19
N TYR A 46 11.90 -4.68 2.24
CA TYR A 46 12.32 -5.71 1.32
C TYR A 46 11.14 -6.20 0.50
N ILE A 47 11.34 -6.41 -0.79
CA ILE A 47 10.27 -6.74 -1.74
C ILE A 47 10.75 -7.81 -2.74
N PHE A 48 9.84 -8.66 -3.19
CA PHE A 48 10.00 -9.42 -4.42
C PHE A 48 8.65 -9.50 -5.15
N GLY A 49 8.72 -9.73 -6.46
CA GLY A 49 7.54 -9.95 -7.29
C GLY A 49 7.43 -11.39 -7.75
N VAL A 50 6.21 -11.83 -7.92
CA VAL A 50 5.86 -13.11 -8.55
C VAL A 50 4.87 -12.81 -9.66
N ALA A 51 5.06 -13.42 -10.82
CA ALA A 51 4.07 -13.36 -11.88
C ALA A 51 3.81 -14.72 -12.49
N THR A 52 2.57 -15.00 -12.85
CA THR A 52 2.21 -16.20 -13.60
C THR A 52 1.70 -15.82 -14.98
N SER A 53 2.17 -16.55 -15.99
CA SER A 53 1.59 -16.54 -17.33
C SER A 53 0.79 -17.82 -17.50
N PHE A 54 -0.53 -17.69 -17.67
CA PHE A 54 -1.43 -18.85 -17.85
C PHE A 54 -1.28 -19.50 -19.22
N LYS A 55 -0.58 -18.86 -20.15
CA LYS A 55 -0.38 -19.35 -21.51
C LYS A 55 0.56 -20.55 -21.57
N ASP A 56 1.65 -20.50 -20.82
CA ASP A 56 2.77 -21.45 -20.89
C ASP A 56 3.10 -22.07 -19.51
N SER A 57 2.25 -21.83 -18.52
CA SER A 57 2.48 -22.20 -17.11
C SER A 57 3.84 -21.72 -16.62
N THR A 58 4.29 -20.53 -17.06
CA THR A 58 5.53 -19.94 -16.57
C THR A 58 5.28 -19.12 -15.30
N LEU A 59 6.07 -19.41 -14.27
CA LEU A 59 6.17 -18.61 -13.06
C LEU A 59 7.44 -17.75 -13.11
N TYR A 60 7.27 -16.45 -13.20
CA TYR A 60 8.34 -15.49 -13.02
C TYR A 60 8.48 -15.13 -11.54
N ILE A 61 9.70 -15.11 -11.03
CA ILE A 61 9.99 -14.65 -9.67
C ILE A 61 11.22 -13.76 -9.66
N THR A 62 11.13 -12.56 -9.08
CA THR A 62 12.29 -11.69 -8.94
C THR A 62 13.18 -12.14 -7.79
N GLU A 63 14.42 -11.68 -7.76
CA GLU A 63 15.19 -11.67 -6.51
C GLU A 63 14.56 -10.74 -5.46
N ILE A 64 14.97 -10.95 -4.20
CA ILE A 64 14.59 -10.04 -3.10
C ILE A 64 15.41 -8.76 -3.26
N GLN A 65 14.72 -7.62 -3.26
CA GLN A 65 15.30 -6.29 -3.40
C GLN A 65 15.04 -5.47 -2.13
N GLU A 66 15.98 -4.60 -1.80
CA GLU A 66 15.83 -3.61 -0.72
C GLU A 66 15.40 -2.27 -1.33
N ILE A 67 14.40 -1.62 -0.74
CA ILE A 67 13.96 -0.28 -1.12
C ILE A 67 14.00 0.61 0.13
N SER A 68 14.87 1.62 0.13
CA SER A 68 15.09 2.49 1.30
C SER A 68 13.98 3.53 1.51
N ASN A 69 13.32 3.97 0.43
CA ASN A 69 12.39 5.11 0.44
C ASN A 69 10.94 4.69 0.09
N ALA A 70 10.47 3.60 0.68
CA ALA A 70 9.07 3.19 0.52
C ALA A 70 8.19 3.79 1.62
N TYR A 71 6.89 3.91 1.36
CA TYR A 71 5.94 4.44 2.32
C TYR A 71 5.06 3.33 2.88
N ILE A 72 4.93 3.28 4.20
CA ILE A 72 4.05 2.35 4.90
C ILE A 72 3.00 3.14 5.67
N ASP A 73 1.76 2.66 5.59
CA ASP A 73 0.66 3.14 6.41
C ASP A 73 0.94 2.86 7.90
N SER A 74 0.99 3.89 8.74
CA SER A 74 1.38 3.72 10.15
C SER A 74 0.38 2.88 10.96
N LYS A 75 -0.90 2.82 10.56
CA LYS A 75 -1.96 2.10 11.26
C LYS A 75 -2.06 0.66 10.77
N THR A 76 -2.17 0.44 9.47
CA THR A 76 -2.39 -0.89 8.87
C THR A 76 -1.09 -1.64 8.58
N LYS A 77 0.06 -0.94 8.57
CA LYS A 77 1.37 -1.46 8.15
C LYS A 77 1.41 -1.95 6.71
N PHE A 78 0.48 -1.50 5.87
CA PHE A 78 0.48 -1.81 4.44
C PHE A 78 1.43 -0.91 3.66
N LEU A 79 2.00 -1.49 2.60
CA LEU A 79 2.77 -0.76 1.62
C LEU A 79 1.84 0.16 0.83
N VAL A 80 2.14 1.45 0.86
CA VAL A 80 1.42 2.48 0.11
C VAL A 80 1.75 2.32 -1.38
N GLU A 81 0.77 2.54 -2.27
CA GLU A 81 0.91 2.34 -3.72
C GLU A 81 1.39 0.92 -4.11
N ARG A 82 1.00 -0.11 -3.35
CA ARG A 82 1.38 -1.51 -3.60
C ARG A 82 1.10 -1.94 -5.05
N ASP A 83 -0.01 -1.49 -5.62
CA ASP A 83 -0.41 -1.85 -6.98
C ASP A 83 0.59 -1.30 -8.01
N ASN A 84 1.13 -0.09 -7.78
CA ASN A 84 2.12 0.51 -8.68
C ASN A 84 3.43 -0.27 -8.70
N TYR A 85 3.85 -0.88 -7.58
CA TYR A 85 4.97 -1.81 -7.60
C TYR A 85 4.68 -3.03 -8.48
N SER A 86 3.47 -3.59 -8.39
CA SER A 86 3.05 -4.70 -9.26
C SER A 86 3.01 -4.29 -10.73
N TYR A 87 2.64 -3.05 -11.03
CA TYR A 87 2.66 -2.51 -12.39
C TYR A 87 4.06 -2.40 -12.97
N GLN A 88 5.07 -2.03 -12.18
CA GLN A 88 6.46 -2.01 -12.66
C GLN A 88 6.90 -3.38 -13.20
N LEU A 89 6.65 -4.44 -12.44
CA LEU A 89 7.00 -5.79 -12.87
C LEU A 89 6.12 -6.26 -14.05
N ARG A 90 4.83 -5.94 -14.04
CA ARG A 90 3.93 -6.23 -15.17
C ARG A 90 4.42 -5.61 -16.46
N ASP A 91 4.81 -4.34 -16.41
CA ASP A 91 5.19 -3.58 -17.60
C ASP A 91 6.56 -4.04 -18.13
N TYR A 92 7.48 -4.41 -17.23
CA TYR A 92 8.71 -5.13 -17.60
C TYR A 92 8.41 -6.45 -18.33
N LEU A 93 7.54 -7.29 -17.77
CA LEU A 93 7.16 -8.58 -18.37
C LEU A 93 6.51 -8.40 -19.75
N LYS A 94 5.65 -7.38 -19.89
CA LYS A 94 5.06 -7.02 -21.18
C LYS A 94 6.11 -6.56 -22.19
N ALA A 95 7.09 -5.78 -21.77
CA ALA A 95 8.17 -5.32 -22.64
C ALA A 95 9.03 -6.48 -23.19
N ILE A 96 9.16 -7.58 -22.45
CA ILE A 96 9.87 -8.79 -22.89
C ILE A 96 8.96 -9.82 -23.59
N GLY A 97 7.70 -9.48 -23.85
CA GLY A 97 6.78 -10.27 -24.69
C GLY A 97 5.66 -11.02 -23.96
N GLU A 98 5.54 -10.90 -22.64
CA GLU A 98 4.42 -11.52 -21.89
C GLU A 98 3.13 -10.70 -22.06
N GLN A 99 2.10 -11.28 -22.67
CA GLN A 99 0.90 -10.53 -23.02
C GLN A 99 0.00 -10.23 -21.80
N THR A 100 -0.20 -11.22 -20.94
CA THR A 100 -1.15 -11.16 -19.82
C THR A 100 -0.56 -11.70 -18.51
N PRO A 101 0.58 -11.14 -18.02
CA PRO A 101 1.17 -11.59 -16.77
C PRO A 101 0.28 -11.20 -15.58
N THR A 102 -0.08 -12.18 -14.74
CA THR A 102 -0.76 -11.92 -13.46
C THR A 102 0.30 -11.71 -12.40
N VAL A 103 0.46 -10.47 -11.93
CA VAL A 103 1.57 -10.06 -11.06
C VAL A 103 1.10 -9.83 -9.62
N SER A 104 1.90 -10.27 -8.66
CA SER A 104 1.72 -9.96 -7.24
C SER A 104 3.06 -9.58 -6.63
N THR A 105 3.08 -8.45 -5.91
CA THR A 105 4.23 -8.03 -5.11
C THR A 105 4.05 -8.39 -3.64
N ILE A 106 5.13 -8.89 -3.05
CA ILE A 106 5.21 -9.34 -1.67
C ILE A 106 6.32 -8.54 -1.00
N PHE A 107 6.00 -7.96 0.17
CA PHE A 107 6.95 -7.15 0.92
C PHE A 107 7.01 -7.55 2.41
N ALA A 108 8.08 -7.11 3.07
CA ALA A 108 8.23 -7.08 4.52
C ALA A 108 9.18 -5.95 4.93
N THR A 109 9.08 -5.46 6.17
CA THR A 109 10.04 -4.50 6.71
C THR A 109 11.34 -5.17 7.16
N GLU A 110 11.24 -6.42 7.63
CA GLU A 110 12.36 -7.22 8.11
C GLU A 110 12.87 -8.20 7.05
N LYS A 111 14.20 -8.27 6.91
CA LYS A 111 14.86 -9.16 5.92
C LYS A 111 14.48 -10.63 6.14
N LYS A 112 14.50 -11.07 7.39
CA LYS A 112 14.17 -12.45 7.78
C LYS A 112 12.75 -12.85 7.36
N ASP A 113 11.82 -11.92 7.40
CA ASP A 113 10.42 -12.21 7.09
C ASP A 113 10.17 -12.27 5.58
N ILE A 114 10.83 -11.43 4.79
CA ILE A 114 10.75 -11.55 3.33
C ILE A 114 11.40 -12.85 2.85
N GLU A 115 12.52 -13.26 3.45
CA GLU A 115 13.23 -14.50 3.11
C GLU A 115 12.35 -15.73 3.38
N LYS A 116 11.65 -15.76 4.53
CA LYS A 116 10.66 -16.82 4.82
C LYS A 116 9.55 -16.85 3.77
N LYS A 117 8.94 -15.71 3.44
CA LYS A 117 7.88 -15.64 2.43
C LYS A 117 8.38 -16.12 1.07
N TYR A 118 9.59 -15.72 0.69
CA TYR A 118 10.24 -16.13 -0.55
C TYR A 118 10.45 -17.64 -0.63
N LEU A 119 10.93 -18.26 0.45
CA LEU A 119 11.09 -19.71 0.54
C LEU A 119 9.75 -20.45 0.47
N VAL A 120 8.68 -19.93 1.07
CA VAL A 120 7.34 -20.53 0.98
C VAL A 120 6.84 -20.53 -0.47
N ILE A 121 7.00 -19.41 -1.19
CA ILE A 121 6.64 -19.32 -2.62
C ILE A 121 7.47 -20.30 -3.43
N LYS A 122 8.80 -20.27 -3.27
CA LYS A 122 9.69 -21.21 -3.96
C LYS A 122 9.26 -22.65 -3.68
N LYS A 123 9.10 -23.08 -2.44
CA LYS A 123 8.67 -24.44 -2.12
C LYS A 123 7.33 -24.81 -2.75
N LYS A 124 6.34 -23.91 -2.72
CA LYS A 124 5.00 -24.16 -3.25
C LYS A 124 4.98 -24.36 -4.77
N TYR A 125 5.88 -23.70 -5.50
CA TYR A 125 5.91 -23.76 -6.96
C TYR A 125 7.08 -24.54 -7.54
N LEU A 126 8.05 -24.96 -6.71
CA LEU A 126 9.15 -25.86 -7.06
C LEU A 126 8.73 -27.34 -7.14
N ASP A 127 7.48 -27.67 -6.86
CA ASP A 127 6.97 -29.02 -7.09
C ASP A 127 7.08 -29.35 -8.59
N PRO A 128 7.87 -30.39 -8.96
CA PRO A 128 8.16 -30.67 -10.35
C PRO A 128 6.86 -31.04 -11.10
N GLY A 129 6.54 -30.24 -12.12
CA GLY A 129 5.46 -30.53 -13.08
C GLY A 129 4.34 -29.49 -13.19
N LEU A 130 4.24 -28.52 -12.27
CA LEU A 130 3.16 -27.51 -12.33
C LEU A 130 3.54 -26.24 -13.11
N TYR A 131 4.77 -25.75 -12.95
CA TYR A 131 5.21 -24.48 -13.54
C TYR A 131 6.64 -24.54 -14.05
N GLN A 132 6.93 -23.82 -15.14
CA GLN A 132 8.28 -23.48 -15.56
C GLN A 132 8.73 -22.24 -14.80
N ILE A 133 9.72 -22.37 -13.91
CA ILE A 133 10.18 -21.23 -13.09
C ILE A 133 11.25 -20.45 -13.84
N LYS A 134 11.02 -19.14 -14.02
CA LYS A 134 12.00 -18.19 -14.53
C LYS A 134 12.35 -17.19 -13.43
N GLN A 135 13.60 -17.23 -12.98
CA GLN A 135 14.12 -16.22 -12.05
C GLN A 135 14.50 -14.96 -12.82
N ILE A 136 14.08 -13.80 -12.33
CA ILE A 136 14.46 -12.48 -12.84
C ILE A 136 15.52 -11.92 -11.91
N ASP A 137 16.72 -11.71 -12.44
CA ASP A 137 17.85 -11.16 -11.71
C ASP A 137 17.72 -9.65 -11.49
N ASN A 138 18.47 -9.14 -10.52
CA ASN A 138 18.51 -7.72 -10.20
C ASN A 138 19.18 -6.86 -11.28
N THR A 139 19.82 -7.48 -12.28
CA THR A 139 20.37 -6.77 -13.45
C THR A 139 19.31 -6.48 -14.51
N SER A 140 18.30 -7.34 -14.65
CA SER A 140 17.24 -7.19 -15.64
C SER A 140 16.10 -6.30 -15.14
N PHE A 141 15.79 -6.35 -13.85
CA PHE A 141 14.67 -5.61 -13.27
C PHE A 141 14.96 -5.13 -11.85
N ILE A 142 14.70 -3.85 -11.59
CA ILE A 142 14.79 -3.24 -10.26
C ILE A 142 13.52 -2.45 -9.96
N PHE A 143 12.94 -2.67 -8.78
CA PHE A 143 11.82 -1.90 -8.29
C PHE A 143 12.26 -0.47 -7.92
N LYS A 144 11.52 0.50 -8.44
CA LYS A 144 11.67 1.91 -8.10
C LYS A 144 10.73 2.27 -6.94
N PRO A 145 11.18 3.11 -5.99
CA PRO A 145 10.31 3.62 -4.94
C PRO A 145 9.17 4.44 -5.55
N ILE A 146 7.98 4.34 -4.96
CA ILE A 146 6.82 5.13 -5.37
C ILE A 146 6.58 6.23 -4.32
N THR A 147 6.53 7.47 -4.79
CA THR A 147 6.06 8.59 -3.97
C THR A 147 4.53 8.59 -4.00
N PRO A 148 3.85 8.58 -2.83
CA PRO A 148 2.41 8.69 -2.77
C PRO A 148 1.96 9.96 -3.46
N THR A 149 0.96 9.88 -4.33
CA THR A 149 0.34 11.09 -4.87
C THR A 149 -0.46 11.71 -3.73
N THR A 150 0.00 12.84 -3.18
CA THR A 150 -0.79 13.62 -2.25
C THR A 150 -2.01 14.12 -3.02
N ILE A 151 -3.19 13.61 -2.68
CA ILE A 151 -4.43 14.24 -3.10
C ILE A 151 -4.49 15.54 -2.27
N GLU A 152 -4.06 16.65 -2.86
CA GLU A 152 -4.29 18.00 -2.31
C GLU A 152 -5.79 18.31 -2.26
#